data_AF-B4SDI2-F1
#
_entry.id   AF-B4SDI2-F1
#
_cell.length_a   1.000
_cell.length_b   1.000
_cell.length_c   1.000
_cell.angle_alpha   90.00
_cell.angle_beta   90.00
_cell.angle_gamma   90.00
#
_symmetry.space_group_name_H-M   'P 1'
#
loop_
_entity.id
_entity.type
_entity.pdbx_description
1 polymer ?
#
loop_
_entity_poly.entity_id
_entity_poly.type
_entity_poly.pdbx_seq_one_letter_code
_entity_poly.pdbx_strand_id
1 'polypeptide(L)' 'MDKLLINKAMKMPPIQRVALAELLLASIDYEEGDIREAWISEVHERMKAVNEGRSTLLDFDAL' A
#
# COMPACT_ATOMS: atom_id res chain seq x y z
N MET A 1 22.43 -1.56 5.40
CA MET A 1 22.13 -0.12 5.46
C MET A 1 23.36 0.59 6.02
N ASP A 2 23.84 1.63 5.35
CA ASP A 2 25.04 2.37 5.77
C ASP A 2 24.81 3.02 7.15
N LYS A 3 25.65 2.69 8.14
CA LYS A 3 25.58 3.22 9.50
C LYS A 3 25.68 4.75 9.52
N LEU A 4 26.36 5.34 8.54
CA LEU A 4 26.47 6.80 8.41
C LEU A 4 25.11 7.45 8.09
N LEU A 5 24.31 6.83 7.21
CA LEU A 5 23.00 7.35 6.80
C LEU A 5 21.99 7.29 7.94
N ILE A 6 21.95 6.18 8.69
CA ILE A 6 21.09 6.04 9.87
C ILE A 6 21.44 7.10 10.91
N ASN A 7 22.73 7.28 11.20
CA ASN A 7 23.18 8.26 12.18
C ASN A 7 22.85 9.70 11.78
N LYS A 8 22.82 10.01 10.48
CA LYS A 8 22.38 11.33 9.99
C LYS A 8 20.86 11.48 10.12
N ALA A 9 20.09 10.47 9.72
CA ALA A 9 18.63 10.47 9.84
C ALA A 9 18.18 10.65 11.31
N MET A 10 18.82 9.96 12.25
CA MET A 10 18.48 10.06 13.68
C MET A 10 18.77 11.43 14.29
N LYS A 11 19.66 12.24 13.69
CA LYS A 11 19.93 13.63 14.13
C LYS A 11 18.92 14.64 13.59
N MET A 12 18.08 14.26 12.63
CA MET A 12 17.05 15.14 12.10
C MET A 12 15.93 15.36 13.14
N PRO A 13 15.28 16.53 13.16
CA PRO A 13 14.05 16.75 13.92
C PRO A 13 12.99 15.69 13.60
N PRO A 14 12.14 15.30 14.57
CA PRO A 14 11.14 14.25 14.36
C PRO A 14 10.27 14.45 13.12
N ILE A 15 9.81 15.67 12.86
CA ILE A 15 8.98 15.98 11.69
C ILE A 15 9.71 15.75 10.36
N GLN A 16 11.01 16.04 10.30
CA GLN A 16 11.80 15.82 9.10
C GLN A 16 12.11 14.33 8.89
N ARG A 17 12.21 13.55 9.97
CA ARG A 17 12.34 12.09 9.87
C ARG A 17 11.07 11.45 9.32
N VAL A 18 9.89 11.95 9.69
CA VAL A 18 8.61 11.51 9.11
C VAL A 18 8.59 11.77 7.61
N ALA A 19 8.87 13.00 7.19
CA ALA A 19 8.92 13.35 5.76
C ALA A 19 9.94 12.49 4.98
N LEU A 20 11.11 12.21 5.57
CA LEU A 20 12.09 11.31 4.96
C LEU A 20 11.58 9.87 4.84
N ALA A 21 10.87 9.37 5.86
CA ALA A 21 10.28 8.03 5.83
C ALA A 21 9.19 7.92 4.75
N GLU A 22 8.36 8.94 4.57
CA GLU A 22 7.35 9.00 3.50
C GLU A 22 7.99 8.98 2.11
N LEU A 23 9.07 9.74 1.90
CA LEU A 23 9.80 9.75 0.62
C LEU A 23 10.45 8.39 0.33
N LEU A 24 11.04 7.76 1.35
CA LEU A 24 11.60 6.41 1.20
C LEU A 24 10.50 5.39 0.89
N LEU A 25 9.35 5.49 1.55
CA LEU A 25 8.20 4.64 1.28
C LEU A 25 7.69 4.82 -0.16
N ALA A 26 7.52 6.06 -0.60
CA ALA A 26 7.12 6.35 -1.97
C ALA A 26 8.13 5.87 -3.02
N SER A 27 9.43 5.82 -2.67
CA SER A 27 10.47 5.31 -3.58
C SER A 27 10.47 3.80 -3.77
N ILE A 28 9.92 3.05 -2.80
CA ILE A 28 9.75 1.60 -2.91
C ILE A 28 8.38 1.21 -3.47
N ASP A 29 7.40 2.11 -3.35
CA ASP A 29 6.05 1.96 -3.88
C ASP A 29 6.00 2.26 -5.39
N TYR A 30 6.86 1.56 -6.14
CA TYR A 30 6.81 1.59 -7.60
C TYR A 30 5.68 0.67 -8.06
N GLU A 31 4.55 1.27 -8.43
CA GLU A 31 3.43 0.56 -9.00
C GLU A 31 3.74 0.19 -10.46
N GLU A 32 4.10 -1.06 -10.72
CA GLU A 32 4.19 -1.57 -12.09
C GLU A 32 2.81 -1.53 -12.74
N GLY A 33 2.70 -0.92 -13.92
CA GLY A 33 1.41 -0.72 -14.60
C GLY A 33 0.61 -2.02 -14.80
N ASP A 34 1.30 -3.12 -15.06
CA ASP A 34 0.68 -4.45 -15.23
C ASP A 34 0.09 -4.98 -13.92
N ILE A 35 0.75 -4.73 -12.77
CA ILE A 35 0.22 -5.10 -11.44
C ILE A 35 -1.04 -4.29 -11.17
N ARG A 36 -1.01 -2.98 -11.42
CA ARG A 36 -2.17 -2.11 -11.23
C ARG A 36 -3.39 -2.58 -12.03
N GLU A 37 -3.20 -2.87 -13.32
CA GLU A 37 -4.25 -3.38 -14.20
C GLU A 37 -4.81 -4.71 -13.68
N ALA A 38 -3.95 -5.62 -13.22
CA ALA A 38 -4.37 -6.90 -12.64
C ALA A 38 -5.23 -6.72 -11.38
N TRP A 39 -4.85 -5.82 -10.48
CA TRP A 39 -5.63 -5.49 -9.28
C TRP A 39 -6.99 -4.87 -9.63
N ILE A 40 -7.02 -3.92 -10.57
CA ILE A 40 -8.27 -3.31 -11.04
C ILE A 40 -9.19 -4.36 -11.66
N SER A 41 -8.65 -5.26 -12.49
CA SER A 41 -9.39 -6.36 -13.09
C SER A 41 -9.98 -7.28 -12.03
N GLU A 42 -9.19 -7.65 -11.02
CA GLU A 42 -9.64 -8.49 -9.92
C GLU A 42 -10.79 -7.86 -9.14
N VAL A 43 -10.69 -6.57 -8.81
CA VAL A 43 -11.75 -5.85 -8.08
C VAL A 43 -13.05 -5.87 -8.88
N HIS A 44 -12.99 -5.58 -10.19
CA HIS A 44 -14.18 -5.63 -11.05
C HIS A 44 -14.80 -7.02 -11.12
N GLU A 45 -13.99 -8.07 -11.24
CA GLU A 45 -14.47 -9.45 -11.24
C GLU A 45 -15.12 -9.84 -9.90
N ARG A 46 -14.53 -9.43 -8.77
CA ARG A 46 -15.10 -9.67 -7.43
C ARG A 46 -16.44 -8.95 -7.26
N MET A 47 -16.53 -7.69 -7.68
CA MET A 47 -17.79 -6.92 -7.65
C MET A 47 -18.87 -7.59 -8.52
N LYS A 48 -18.49 -8.02 -9.72
CA LYS A 48 -19.40 -8.73 -10.64
C LYS A 48 -19.89 -10.05 -10.04
N ALA A 49 -19.00 -10.85 -9.45
CA ALA A 49 -19.37 -12.10 -8.80
C ALA A 49 -20.38 -11.89 -7.67
N VAL A 50 -20.24 -10.82 -6.87
CA VAL A 50 -21.22 -10.46 -5.83
C VAL A 50 -22.56 -10.06 -6.45
N ASN A 51 -22.55 -9.18 -7.46
CA ASN A 51 -23.76 -8.72 -8.14
C ASN A 51 -24.54 -9.87 -8.82
N GLU A 52 -23.82 -10.87 -9.33
CA GLU A 52 -24.41 -12.08 -9.94
C GLU A 52 -24.79 -13.16 -8.93
N GLY A 53 -24.58 -12.92 -7.62
CA GLY A 53 -24.86 -13.89 -6.56
C GLY A 53 -23.91 -15.10 -6.54
N ARG A 54 -22.78 -15.03 -7.24
CA ARG A 54 -21.73 -16.06 -7.27
C ARG A 54 -20.76 -15.97 -6.08
N SER A 55 -20.76 -14.85 -5.36
CA SER A 55 -19.97 -14.61 -4.14
C SER A 55 -20.79 -13.87 -3.09
N THR A 56 -20.46 -14.08 -1.81
CA THR A 56 -21.09 -13.41 -0.67
C THR A 56 -20.14 -12.43 0.00
N LEU A 57 -20.66 -11.31 0.50
CA LEU A 57 -19.90 -10.36 1.32
C LEU A 57 -19.74 -10.89 2.75
N LEU A 58 -18.61 -10.61 3.37
CA LEU A 58 -18.42 -10.83 4.80
C LEU A 58 -19.02 -9.65 5.57
N ASP A 59 -19.89 -9.96 6.52
CA ASP A 59 -20.39 -8.99 7.49
C ASP A 59 -19.40 -8.93 8.67
N PHE A 60 -18.64 -7.84 8.75
CA PHE A 60 -17.64 -7.64 9.80
C PHE A 60 -18.23 -7.17 11.13
N ASP A 61 -19.48 -6.69 11.15
CA ASP A 61 -20.17 -6.35 12.39
C ASP A 61 -20.74 -7.59 13.08
N ALA A 62 -20.87 -8.69 12.35
CA ALA A 62 -21.29 -10.00 12.85
C ALA A 62 -20.12 -10.92 13.28
N LEU A 63 -18.87 -10.46 13.18
CA LEU A 63 -17.63 -11.16 13.55
C LEU A 63 -17.14 -10.75 14.93
#